data_AF-A0AAV2FHU7-F1
#
_entry.id   AF-A0AAV2FHU7-F1
#
_cell.length_a   1.000
_cell.length_b   1.000
_cell.length_c   1.000
_cell.angle_alpha   90.00
_cell.angle_beta   90.00
_cell.angle_gamma   90.00
#
_symmetry.space_group_name_H-M   'P 1'
#
loop_
_entity.id
_entity.type
_entity.pdbx_description
1 polymer ?
#
loop_
_entity_poly.entity_id
_entity_poly.type
_entity_poly.pdbx_seq_one_letter_code
_entity_poly.pdbx_strand_id
1 'polypeptide(L)'
;MDTMRGKKEEELKKLDEKIADAEENMGESEVREAHLAKSLFYIRIGDKEKALEQLKVTETKTVAVGQKMDLVFHTLQLGFSYKDFDLISKSIEKAKSLFEEGGDWERKNRLKVYEGLICMSTRNFEKAANLFLDSVSTLTSYEILPYDTFIFYNVVTSIIALDRVSLKQKVVDAPPGNGAKNLTRQNTTPICDQV
;
A
#
# COMPACT_ATOMS: atom_id res chain seq x y z
N MET A 1 -9.91 8.92 29.20
CA MET A 1 -9.11 7.96 28.41
C MET A 1 -9.54 6.51 28.68
N ASP A 2 -10.17 6.24 29.81
CA ASP A 2 -10.54 4.90 30.27
C ASP A 2 -11.68 4.26 29.45
N THR A 3 -12.62 5.06 28.95
CA THR A 3 -13.66 4.60 28.02
C THR A 3 -13.11 4.03 26.72
N MET A 4 -11.95 4.52 26.24
CA MET A 4 -11.30 4.00 25.04
C MET A 4 -10.44 2.77 25.33
N ARG A 5 -9.90 2.64 26.56
CA ARG A 5 -9.15 1.45 26.99
C ARG A 5 -10.09 0.26 27.24
N GLY A 6 -11.22 0.50 27.91
CA GLY A 6 -12.23 -0.54 28.14
C GLY A 6 -12.79 -1.11 26.84
N LYS A 7 -13.12 -0.26 25.85
CA LYS A 7 -13.55 -0.71 24.52
C LYS A 7 -12.49 -1.53 23.79
N LYS A 8 -11.21 -1.16 23.91
CA LYS A 8 -10.10 -1.93 23.34
C LYS A 8 -10.02 -3.32 23.96
N GLU A 9 -10.10 -3.42 25.28
CA GLU A 9 -10.04 -4.69 26.00
C GLU A 9 -11.25 -5.59 25.70
N GLU A 10 -12.45 -5.03 25.58
CA GLU A 10 -13.64 -5.77 25.19
C GLU A 10 -13.54 -6.33 23.76
N GLU A 11 -13.09 -5.53 22.80
CA GLU A 11 -12.91 -6.01 21.42
C GLU A 11 -11.78 -7.04 21.32
N LEU A 12 -10.70 -6.88 22.09
CA LEU A 12 -9.59 -7.82 22.13
C LEU A 12 -10.01 -9.17 22.73
N LYS A 13 -10.81 -9.17 23.79
CA LYS A 13 -11.42 -10.39 24.36
C LYS A 13 -12.32 -11.11 23.36
N LYS A 14 -13.18 -10.39 22.64
CA LYS A 14 -14.03 -10.98 21.60
C LYS A 14 -13.22 -11.61 20.47
N LEU A 15 -12.08 -11.01 20.12
CA LEU A 15 -11.19 -11.56 19.10
C LEU A 15 -10.43 -12.78 19.62
N ASP A 16 -10.02 -12.79 20.88
CA ASP A 16 -9.37 -13.95 21.52
C ASP A 16 -10.33 -15.13 21.68
N GLU A 17 -11.58 -14.89 22.09
CA GLU A 17 -12.64 -15.90 22.15
C GLU A 17 -12.92 -16.49 20.76
N LYS A 18 -12.97 -15.66 19.72
CA LYS A 18 -13.12 -16.13 18.34
C LYS A 18 -11.94 -16.95 17.85
N ILE A 19 -10.72 -16.63 18.27
CA ILE A 19 -9.53 -17.43 17.93
C ILE A 19 -9.61 -18.79 18.62
N ALA A 20 -9.94 -18.82 19.92
CA ALA A 20 -10.09 -20.07 20.66
C ALA A 20 -11.20 -20.97 20.08
N ASP A 21 -12.35 -20.39 19.78
CA ASP A 21 -13.46 -21.12 19.14
C ASP A 21 -13.08 -21.64 17.75
N ALA A 22 -12.37 -20.83 16.95
CA ALA A 22 -11.89 -21.28 15.64
C ALA A 22 -10.84 -22.39 15.75
N GLU A 23 -9.95 -22.34 16.74
CA GLU A 23 -8.92 -23.37 16.96
C GLU A 23 -9.49 -24.69 17.49
N GLU A 24 -10.58 -24.64 18.27
CA GLU A 24 -11.22 -25.83 18.83
C GLU A 24 -12.26 -26.45 17.88
N ASN A 25 -13.03 -25.62 17.17
CA ASN A 25 -14.22 -26.06 16.44
C ASN A 25 -14.16 -25.89 14.91
N MET A 26 -13.22 -25.11 14.35
CA MET A 26 -13.19 -24.77 12.93
C MET A 26 -11.94 -25.28 12.20
N GLY A 27 -11.85 -25.00 10.89
CA GLY A 27 -10.73 -25.38 10.05
C GLY A 27 -9.58 -24.38 10.06
N GLU A 28 -8.47 -24.76 9.43
CA GLU A 28 -7.26 -23.92 9.33
C GLU A 28 -7.52 -22.56 8.64
N SER A 29 -8.51 -22.49 7.74
CA SER A 29 -8.87 -21.25 7.04
C SER A 29 -9.54 -20.24 7.96
N GLU A 30 -10.48 -20.68 8.80
CA GLU A 30 -11.19 -19.84 9.77
C GLU A 30 -10.23 -19.38 10.89
N VAL A 31 -9.35 -20.27 11.35
CA VAL A 31 -8.29 -19.92 12.30
C VAL A 31 -7.42 -18.79 11.74
N ARG A 32 -6.98 -18.90 10.49
CA ARG A 32 -6.19 -17.84 9.83
C ARG A 32 -6.95 -16.51 9.81
N GLU A 33 -8.23 -16.52 9.45
CA GLU A 33 -9.05 -15.29 9.38
C GLU A 33 -9.23 -14.63 10.76
N ALA A 34 -9.40 -15.43 11.82
CA ALA A 34 -9.45 -14.92 13.18
C ALA A 34 -8.12 -14.25 13.59
N HIS A 35 -6.99 -14.88 13.25
CA HIS A 35 -5.66 -14.30 13.48
C HIS A 35 -5.42 -13.01 12.67
N LEU A 36 -5.89 -12.97 11.42
CA LEU A 36 -5.82 -11.79 10.56
C LEU A 36 -6.67 -10.64 11.13
N ALA A 37 -7.89 -10.92 11.59
CA ALA A 37 -8.76 -9.91 12.21
C ALA A 37 -8.10 -9.30 13.45
N LYS A 38 -7.45 -10.11 14.29
CA LYS A 38 -6.67 -9.63 15.44
C LYS A 38 -5.46 -8.80 15.02
N SER A 39 -4.77 -9.18 13.94
CA SER A 39 -3.66 -8.40 13.37
C SER A 39 -4.12 -7.01 12.91
N LEU A 40 -5.23 -6.95 12.15
CA LEU A 40 -5.82 -5.70 11.68
C LEU A 40 -6.29 -4.80 12.84
N PHE A 41 -6.77 -5.41 13.91
CA PHE A 41 -7.15 -4.69 15.11
C PHE A 41 -5.95 -4.02 15.79
N TYR A 42 -4.83 -4.72 15.93
CA TYR A 42 -3.59 -4.13 16.44
C TYR A 42 -3.06 -3.00 15.54
N ILE A 43 -3.15 -3.15 14.21
CA ILE A 43 -2.82 -2.08 13.26
C ILE A 43 -3.70 -0.86 13.50
N ARG A 44 -5.01 -1.04 13.68
CA ARG A 44 -5.96 0.05 13.95
C ARG A 44 -5.70 0.75 15.28
N ILE A 45 -5.29 0.01 16.31
CA ILE A 45 -4.92 0.58 17.62
C ILE A 45 -3.60 1.35 17.54
N GLY A 46 -2.71 0.98 16.61
CA GLY A 46 -1.36 1.50 16.53
C GLY A 46 -0.43 0.84 17.56
N ASP A 47 -0.57 -0.46 17.81
CA ASP A 47 0.40 -1.22 18.63
C ASP A 47 1.36 -1.97 17.70
N LYS A 48 2.54 -1.37 17.44
CA LYS A 48 3.50 -1.87 16.44
C LYS A 48 4.02 -3.27 16.77
N GLU A 49 4.45 -3.50 18.01
CA GLU A 49 5.14 -4.72 18.41
C GLU A 49 4.19 -5.92 18.35
N LYS A 50 3.00 -5.78 18.94
CA LYS A 50 1.98 -6.83 18.92
C LYS A 50 1.43 -7.08 17.53
N ALA A 51 1.29 -6.05 16.70
CA ALA A 51 0.89 -6.23 15.31
C ALA A 51 1.91 -7.07 14.54
N LEU A 52 3.21 -6.80 14.70
CA LEU A 52 4.27 -7.55 14.02
C LEU A 52 4.36 -9.00 14.50
N GLU A 53 4.16 -9.26 15.80
CA GLU A 53 4.10 -10.62 16.34
C GLU A 53 2.89 -11.39 15.79
N GLN A 54 1.71 -10.78 15.84
CA GLN A 54 0.49 -11.42 15.35
C GLN A 54 0.51 -11.66 13.83
N LEU A 55 1.11 -10.74 13.06
CA LEU A 55 1.28 -10.91 11.61
C LEU A 55 2.19 -12.10 11.29
N LYS A 56 3.26 -12.32 12.06
CA LYS A 56 4.13 -13.50 11.89
C LYS A 56 3.38 -14.81 12.18
N VAL A 57 2.56 -14.84 13.23
CA VAL A 57 1.71 -16.01 13.54
C VAL A 57 0.69 -16.25 12.42
N THR A 58 0.15 -15.19 11.84
CA THR A 58 -0.79 -15.31 10.71
C THR A 58 -0.06 -15.81 9.44
N GLU A 59 1.17 -15.37 9.22
CA GLU A 59 2.02 -15.77 8.09
C GLU A 59 2.34 -17.27 8.11
N THR A 60 2.64 -17.85 9.28
CA THR A 60 2.93 -19.29 9.42
C THR A 60 1.70 -20.16 9.15
N LYS A 61 0.50 -19.68 9.52
CA LYS A 61 -0.78 -20.34 9.26
C LYS A 61 -1.28 -20.13 7.82
N THR A 62 -0.67 -19.25 7.05
CA THR A 62 -1.09 -18.95 5.68
C THR A 62 -0.33 -19.78 4.66
N VAL A 63 -1.03 -20.57 3.86
CA VAL A 63 -0.42 -21.41 2.83
C VAL A 63 -0.33 -20.68 1.48
N ALA A 64 -1.37 -19.94 1.09
CA ALA A 64 -1.45 -19.31 -0.22
C ALA A 64 -0.51 -18.10 -0.37
N VAL A 65 0.29 -18.08 -1.44
CA VAL A 65 1.27 -17.00 -1.73
C VAL A 65 0.60 -15.63 -1.84
N GLY A 66 -0.56 -15.54 -2.49
CA GLY A 66 -1.30 -14.28 -2.60
C GLY A 66 -1.69 -13.69 -1.24
N GLN A 67 -2.11 -14.54 -0.30
CA GLN A 67 -2.48 -14.11 1.06
C GLN A 67 -1.25 -13.74 1.89
N LYS A 68 -0.12 -14.46 1.71
CA LYS A 68 1.17 -14.05 2.31
C LYS A 68 1.59 -12.67 1.83
N MET A 69 1.43 -12.38 0.53
CA MET A 69 1.73 -11.06 -0.03
C MET A 69 0.88 -9.97 0.62
N ASP A 70 -0.41 -10.23 0.84
CA ASP A 70 -1.30 -9.28 1.50
C ASP A 70 -0.82 -8.99 2.94
N LEU A 71 -0.35 -9.98 3.69
CA LEU A 71 0.24 -9.78 5.02
C LEU A 71 1.53 -8.93 4.99
N VAL A 72 2.37 -9.12 3.97
CA VAL A 72 3.57 -8.29 3.77
C VAL A 72 3.19 -6.84 3.48
N PHE A 73 2.12 -6.59 2.72
CA PHE A 73 1.62 -5.22 2.50
C PHE A 73 1.13 -4.55 3.79
N HIS A 74 0.47 -5.27 4.70
CA HIS A 74 0.11 -4.73 6.01
C HIS A 74 1.36 -4.37 6.85
N THR A 75 2.40 -5.21 6.77
CA THR A 75 3.69 -4.93 7.42
C THR A 75 4.36 -3.68 6.83
N LEU A 76 4.30 -3.51 5.51
CA LEU A 76 4.80 -2.30 4.83
C LEU A 76 4.05 -1.05 5.28
N GLN A 77 2.72 -1.09 5.36
CA GLN A 77 1.90 0.03 5.84
C GLN A 77 2.24 0.44 7.27
N LEU A 78 2.47 -0.53 8.16
CA LEU A 78 3.01 -0.27 9.50
C LEU A 78 4.39 0.40 9.41
N GLY A 79 5.29 -0.13 8.57
CA GLY A 79 6.59 0.47 8.31
C GLY A 79 6.50 1.95 7.92
N PHE A 80 5.61 2.30 6.99
CA PHE A 80 5.38 3.69 6.58
C PHE A 80 4.79 4.55 7.71
N SER A 81 3.84 4.01 8.48
CA SER A 81 3.21 4.72 9.60
C SER A 81 4.23 5.11 10.68
N TYR A 82 5.20 4.24 10.95
CA TYR A 82 6.27 4.47 11.93
C TYR A 82 7.57 5.02 11.31
N LYS A 83 7.62 5.26 10.00
CA LYS A 83 8.80 5.72 9.25
C LYS A 83 10.05 4.84 9.47
N ASP A 84 9.85 3.54 9.60
CA ASP A 84 10.91 2.56 9.83
C ASP A 84 11.46 2.04 8.49
N PHE A 85 12.48 2.71 7.96
CA PHE A 85 13.06 2.39 6.65
C PHE A 85 13.72 1.00 6.58
N ASP A 86 14.23 0.49 7.71
CA ASP A 86 14.84 -0.84 7.78
C ASP A 86 13.78 -1.93 7.65
N LEU A 87 12.66 -1.77 8.37
CA LEU A 87 11.53 -2.67 8.28
C LEU A 87 10.94 -2.67 6.85
N ILE A 88 10.77 -1.48 6.28
CA ILE A 88 10.24 -1.32 4.93
C ILE A 88 11.13 -2.03 3.90
N SER A 89 12.45 -1.84 3.96
CA SER A 89 13.38 -2.44 2.99
C SER A 89 13.35 -3.97 3.06
N LYS A 90 13.37 -4.53 4.28
CA LYS A 90 13.23 -5.98 4.50
C LYS A 90 11.90 -6.52 3.99
N SER A 91 10.81 -5.79 4.21
CA SER A 91 9.49 -6.19 3.73
C SER A 91 9.39 -6.12 2.20
N ILE A 92 10.08 -5.20 1.52
CA ILE A 92 10.15 -5.18 0.06
C ILE A 92 10.95 -6.35 -0.49
N GLU A 93 12.08 -6.68 0.11
CA GLU A 93 12.87 -7.85 -0.31
C GLU A 93 12.05 -9.13 -0.19
N LYS A 94 11.33 -9.30 0.93
CA LYS A 94 10.37 -10.40 1.11
C LYS A 94 9.24 -10.39 0.09
N ALA A 95 8.67 -9.22 -0.22
CA ALA A 95 7.65 -9.12 -1.25
C ALA A 95 8.21 -9.55 -2.62
N LYS A 96 9.41 -9.11 -2.98
CA LYS A 96 10.09 -9.48 -4.22
C LYS A 96 10.32 -10.99 -4.33
N SER A 97 10.78 -11.65 -3.26
CA SER A 97 10.94 -13.11 -3.28
C SER A 97 9.60 -13.83 -3.45
N LEU A 98 8.55 -13.38 -2.76
CA LEU A 98 7.20 -13.93 -2.91
C LEU A 98 6.61 -13.69 -4.32
N PHE A 99 7.05 -12.65 -5.03
CA PHE A 99 6.64 -12.42 -6.42
C PHE A 99 7.26 -13.43 -7.39
N GLU A 100 8.49 -13.88 -7.13
CA GLU A 100 9.15 -14.91 -7.95
C GLU A 100 8.46 -16.28 -7.82
N GLU A 101 7.89 -16.57 -6.65
CA GLU A 101 7.15 -17.81 -6.37
C GLU A 101 5.77 -17.87 -7.05
N GLY A 102 5.21 -16.72 -7.45
CA GLY A 102 3.91 -16.63 -8.12
C GLY A 102 3.05 -15.52 -7.54
N GLY A 103 3.21 -14.32 -8.06
CA GLY A 103 2.42 -13.15 -7.68
C GLY A 103 1.48 -12.68 -8.78
N ASP A 104 0.31 -12.24 -8.35
CA ASP A 104 -0.70 -11.60 -9.20
C ASP A 104 -0.20 -10.26 -9.78
N TRP A 105 -0.59 -9.95 -11.01
CA TRP A 105 -0.15 -8.77 -11.75
C TRP A 105 -0.59 -7.47 -11.06
N GLU A 106 -1.79 -7.44 -10.47
CA GLU A 106 -2.29 -6.28 -9.73
C GLU A 106 -1.42 -5.99 -8.49
N ARG A 107 -1.06 -7.03 -7.73
CA ARG A 107 -0.17 -6.94 -6.57
C ARG A 107 1.22 -6.45 -6.96
N LYS A 108 1.71 -6.81 -8.15
CA LYS A 108 3.00 -6.33 -8.67
C LYS A 108 2.99 -4.83 -8.92
N ASN A 109 1.91 -4.29 -9.48
CA ASN A 109 1.76 -2.84 -9.66
C ASN A 109 1.69 -2.11 -8.32
N ARG A 110 0.98 -2.68 -7.34
CA ARG A 110 0.94 -2.15 -5.98
C ARG A 110 2.34 -2.13 -5.34
N LEU A 111 3.16 -3.17 -5.50
CA LEU A 111 4.54 -3.18 -5.00
C LEU A 111 5.40 -2.09 -5.65
N LYS A 112 5.28 -1.86 -6.96
CA LYS A 112 6.02 -0.79 -7.65
C LYS A 112 5.74 0.58 -7.06
N VAL A 113 4.49 0.84 -6.69
CA VAL A 113 4.10 2.11 -6.04
C VAL A 113 4.76 2.25 -4.68
N TYR A 114 4.77 1.20 -3.86
CA TYR A 114 5.48 1.21 -2.57
C TYR A 114 6.99 1.42 -2.74
N GLU A 115 7.61 0.74 -3.69
CA GLU A 115 9.03 0.94 -4.01
C GLU A 115 9.32 2.37 -4.49
N GLY A 116 8.45 2.92 -5.34
CA GLY A 116 8.51 4.32 -5.78
C GLY A 116 8.43 5.32 -4.62
N LEU A 117 7.56 5.09 -3.62
CA LEU A 117 7.45 5.93 -2.42
C LEU A 117 8.76 5.97 -1.61
N ILE A 118 9.48 4.85 -1.54
CA ILE A 118 10.74 4.77 -0.80
C ILE A 118 11.88 5.36 -1.60
N CYS A 119 11.91 5.13 -2.92
CA CYS A 119 12.85 5.82 -3.80
C CYS A 119 12.68 7.35 -3.69
N MET A 120 11.44 7.84 -3.63
CA MET A 120 11.16 9.25 -3.35
C MET A 120 11.68 9.68 -1.97
N SER A 121 11.46 8.88 -0.93
CA SER A 121 11.92 9.16 0.45
C SER A 121 13.44 9.16 0.59
N THR A 122 14.14 8.33 -0.19
CA THR A 122 15.61 8.19 -0.24
C THR A 122 16.26 9.13 -1.27
N ARG A 123 15.47 10.07 -1.85
CA ARG A 123 15.89 11.08 -2.84
C ARG A 123 16.38 10.51 -4.18
N ASN A 124 16.04 9.27 -4.52
CA ASN A 124 16.28 8.70 -5.84
C ASN A 124 15.09 8.98 -6.78
N PHE A 125 15.08 10.17 -7.37
CA PHE A 125 13.95 10.63 -8.20
C PHE A 125 13.88 9.96 -9.57
N GLU A 126 15.01 9.56 -10.15
CA GLU A 126 15.04 8.86 -11.45
C GLU A 126 14.32 7.52 -11.40
N LYS A 127 14.61 6.69 -10.38
CA LYS A 127 13.92 5.41 -10.19
C LYS A 127 12.46 5.63 -9.81
N ALA A 128 12.17 6.58 -8.92
CA ALA A 128 10.81 6.88 -8.50
C ALA A 128 9.91 7.31 -9.67
N ALA A 129 10.40 8.20 -10.54
CA ALA A 129 9.63 8.68 -11.69
C ALA A 129 9.30 7.55 -12.68
N ASN A 130 10.26 6.67 -12.99
CA ASN A 130 10.00 5.54 -13.87
C ASN A 130 8.96 4.57 -13.27
N LEU A 131 9.10 4.24 -11.97
CA LEU A 131 8.15 3.36 -11.27
C LEU A 131 6.74 3.95 -11.20
N PHE A 132 6.62 5.25 -10.94
CA PHE A 132 5.32 5.92 -10.90
C PHE A 132 4.67 6.01 -12.27
N LEU A 133 5.41 6.39 -13.32
CA LEU A 133 4.88 6.47 -14.68
C LEU A 133 4.34 5.12 -15.18
N ASP A 134 5.03 4.03 -14.88
CA ASP A 134 4.59 2.68 -15.21
C ASP A 134 3.33 2.25 -14.44
N SER A 135 3.11 2.80 -13.25
CA SER A 135 2.03 2.40 -12.35
C SER A 135 0.79 3.31 -12.46
N VAL A 136 0.88 4.45 -13.16
CA VAL A 136 -0.22 5.42 -13.28
C VAL A 136 -1.42 4.87 -14.04
N SER A 137 -1.19 4.09 -15.08
CA SER A 137 -2.24 3.50 -15.92
C SER A 137 -2.94 2.32 -15.25
N THR A 138 -2.41 1.80 -14.14
CA THR A 138 -2.80 0.52 -13.55
C THR A 138 -3.11 0.60 -12.05
N LEU A 139 -3.07 1.80 -11.46
CA LEU A 139 -3.33 1.98 -10.04
C LEU A 139 -4.81 1.75 -9.73
N THR A 140 -5.10 0.64 -9.06
CA THR A 140 -6.41 0.30 -8.49
C THR A 140 -6.46 0.51 -6.96
N SER A 141 -5.32 0.76 -6.33
CA SER A 141 -5.16 0.69 -4.87
C SER A 141 -5.23 2.07 -4.21
N TYR A 142 -6.36 2.37 -3.56
CA TYR A 142 -6.60 3.62 -2.80
C TYR A 142 -6.15 3.56 -1.33
N GLU A 143 -5.58 2.44 -0.88
CA GLU A 143 -5.25 2.20 0.53
C GLU A 143 -4.03 2.99 1.03
N ILE A 144 -3.14 3.40 0.13
CA ILE A 144 -1.86 4.04 0.48
C ILE A 144 -1.98 5.55 0.32
N LEU A 145 -2.48 5.96 -0.85
CA LEU A 145 -2.63 7.35 -1.25
C LEU A 145 -3.93 7.50 -2.03
N PRO A 146 -4.69 8.58 -1.80
CA PRO A 146 -5.75 8.94 -2.71
C PRO A 146 -5.16 9.25 -4.10
N TYR A 147 -5.91 8.93 -5.14
CA TYR A 147 -5.45 9.01 -6.53
C TYR A 147 -4.90 10.40 -6.88
N ASP A 148 -5.56 11.46 -6.44
CA ASP A 148 -5.13 12.84 -6.70
C ASP A 148 -3.74 13.14 -6.13
N THR A 149 -3.45 12.63 -4.93
CA THR A 149 -2.13 12.80 -4.29
C THR A 149 -1.07 11.96 -4.98
N PHE A 150 -1.43 10.76 -5.45
CA PHE A 150 -0.53 9.92 -6.23
C PHE A 150 -0.16 10.59 -7.57
N ILE A 151 -1.14 11.14 -8.30
CA ILE A 151 -0.88 11.88 -9.54
C ILE A 151 -0.02 13.12 -9.28
N PHE A 152 -0.30 13.85 -8.19
CA PHE A 152 0.51 14.99 -7.79
C PHE A 152 1.98 14.61 -7.57
N TYR A 153 2.25 13.55 -6.79
CA TYR A 153 3.63 13.09 -6.57
C TYR A 153 4.29 12.62 -7.85
N ASN A 154 3.57 11.89 -8.71
CA ASN A 154 4.11 11.44 -9.98
C ASN A 154 4.54 12.62 -10.88
N VAL A 155 3.72 13.68 -10.97
CA VAL A 155 4.05 14.88 -11.75
C VAL A 155 5.28 15.57 -11.16
N VAL A 156 5.33 15.75 -9.83
CA VAL A 156 6.48 16.39 -9.16
C VAL A 156 7.78 15.59 -9.39
N THR A 157 7.76 14.27 -9.20
CA THR A 157 8.94 13.43 -9.43
C THR A 157 9.34 13.42 -10.91
N SER A 158 8.37 13.46 -11.83
CA SER A 158 8.64 13.49 -13.27
C SER A 158 9.31 14.80 -13.70
N ILE A 159 8.91 15.94 -13.14
CA ILE A 159 9.53 17.24 -13.42
C ILE A 159 11.00 17.27 -12.97
N ILE A 160 11.31 16.63 -11.83
CA ILE A 160 12.66 16.60 -11.27
C ILE A 160 13.56 15.63 -12.03
N ALA A 161 13.03 14.48 -12.44
CA ALA A 161 13.82 13.36 -12.96
C ALA A 161 13.98 13.35 -14.49
N LEU A 162 13.00 13.87 -15.24
CA LEU A 162 12.98 13.76 -16.70
C LEU A 162 13.54 15.01 -17.39
N ASP A 163 14.20 14.79 -18.52
CA ASP A 163 14.56 15.85 -19.44
C ASP A 163 13.31 16.42 -20.15
N ARG A 164 13.43 17.64 -20.68
CA ARG A 164 12.32 18.39 -21.29
C ARG A 164 11.60 17.61 -22.40
N VAL A 165 12.32 16.80 -23.18
CA VAL A 165 11.75 16.04 -24.30
C VAL A 165 10.97 14.85 -23.78
N SER A 166 11.54 14.08 -22.85
CA SER A 166 10.85 12.94 -22.22
C SER A 166 9.65 13.37 -21.39
N LEU A 167 9.72 14.52 -20.71
CA LEU A 167 8.60 15.07 -19.94
C LEU A 167 7.40 15.38 -20.84
N LYS A 168 7.65 16.00 -22.00
CA LYS A 168 6.59 16.30 -22.96
C LYS A 168 5.91 15.02 -23.44
N GLN A 169 6.68 14.01 -23.83
CA GLN A 169 6.13 12.75 -24.36
C GLN A 169 5.37 11.94 -23.30
N LYS A 170 5.93 11.81 -22.08
CA LYS A 170 5.41 10.90 -21.06
C LYS A 170 4.34 11.51 -20.14
N VAL A 171 4.33 12.83 -19.97
CA VAL A 171 3.43 13.52 -19.02
C VAL A 171 2.45 14.45 -19.73
N VAL A 172 2.92 15.26 -20.70
CA VAL A 172 2.07 16.26 -21.39
C VAL A 172 1.24 15.61 -22.50
N ASP A 173 1.88 14.83 -23.37
CA ASP A 173 1.24 14.16 -24.51
C ASP A 173 0.65 12.80 -24.13
N ALA A 174 0.79 12.38 -22.87
CA ALA A 174 0.31 11.10 -22.35
C ALA A 174 -1.16 10.83 -22.73
N PRO A 175 -1.53 9.61 -23.17
CA PRO A 175 -2.91 9.30 -23.56
C PRO A 175 -3.89 9.57 -22.40
N PRO A 176 -5.19 9.83 -22.67
CA PRO A 176 -6.17 10.27 -21.67
C PRO A 176 -6.31 9.37 -20.42
N GLY A 177 -5.85 8.12 -20.48
CA GLY A 177 -5.81 7.19 -19.35
C GLY A 177 -4.67 7.40 -18.35
N ASN A 178 -3.70 8.26 -18.65
CA ASN A 178 -2.69 8.71 -17.70
C ASN A 178 -3.19 10.00 -17.05
N GLY A 179 -3.61 9.93 -15.78
CA GLY A 179 -4.39 10.96 -15.05
C GLY A 179 -3.85 12.40 -14.99
N ALA A 180 -2.73 12.70 -15.63
CA ALA A 180 -2.16 14.04 -15.74
C ALA A 180 -3.03 15.01 -16.56
N LYS A 181 -3.82 14.53 -17.55
CA LYS A 181 -4.68 15.41 -18.37
C LYS A 181 -5.94 15.92 -17.67
N ASN A 182 -6.33 15.32 -16.55
CA ASN A 182 -7.52 15.75 -15.82
C ASN A 182 -7.27 16.99 -14.95
N LEU A 183 -6.03 17.26 -14.54
CA LEU A 183 -5.68 18.49 -13.80
C LEU A 183 -5.61 19.73 -14.70
N THR A 184 -5.21 19.59 -15.97
CA THR A 184 -5.16 20.74 -16.89
C THR A 184 -6.55 21.12 -17.41
N ARG A 185 -7.48 20.17 -17.56
CA ARG A 185 -8.85 20.48 -18.02
C ARG A 185 -9.72 21.18 -16.98
N GLN A 186 -9.48 21.02 -15.68
CA GLN A 186 -10.24 21.73 -14.66
C GLN A 186 -9.86 23.22 -14.52
N ASN A 187 -8.70 23.64 -15.03
CA ASN A 187 -8.22 25.02 -14.95
C ASN A 187 -8.14 25.76 -16.29
N THR A 188 -8.61 25.16 -17.39
CA THR A 188 -8.69 25.83 -18.69
C THR A 188 -10.05 25.61 -19.33
N THR A 189 -11.12 26.06 -18.68
CA THR A 189 -12.26 26.58 -19.45
C THR A 189 -11.86 27.95 -19.99
N PRO A 190 -11.83 28.14 -21.32
CA PRO A 190 -11.59 29.46 -21.89
C PRO A 190 -12.78 30.36 -21.53
N ILE A 191 -12.52 31.45 -20.81
CA ILE A 191 -13.51 32.49 -20.45
C ILE A 191 -13.95 33.29 -21.71
N CYS A 192 -13.56 32.90 -22.92
CA CYS A 192 -13.68 33.73 -24.11
C CYS A 192 -14.90 33.46 -25.01
N ASP A 193 -15.77 32.50 -24.69
CA ASP A 193 -16.95 32.17 -25.53
C ASP A 193 -18.30 32.44 -24.84
N GLN A 194 -18.37 33.44 -23.96
CA GLN A 194 -19.64 34.00 -23.49
C GLN A 194 -19.59 35.53 -23.44
N VAL A 195 -19.55 36.16 -24.62
CA VAL A 195 -20.19 37.46 -24.91
C VAL A 195 -20.70 37.44 -26.34
#